data_AF-A0A2I0HHB8-F1
#
_entry.id   AF-A0A2I0HHB8-F1
#
_cell.length_a   1.000
_cell.length_b   1.000
_cell.length_c   1.000
_cell.angle_alpha   90.00
_cell.angle_beta   90.00
_cell.angle_gamma   90.00
#
_symmetry.space_group_name_H-M   'P 1'
#
loop_
_entity.id
_entity.type
_entity.pdbx_description
1 polymer ?
#
loop_
_entity_poly.entity_id
_entity_poly.type
_entity_poly.pdbx_seq_one_letter_code
_entity_poly.pdbx_strand_id
1 'polypeptide(L)'
;MLLRRYEDETVRRVAAGAIANLAMNEANQELIMVHGGIGLLSMIAANAEDPQTLRMVAGAIANLCGNDKLQVKLRLEGGIRALLGTVRCGHPDVLSQVARGIANFAKCESRLASQGIRNGRSLLIEDGALPWIVHNANDEAAPIRRHIELALCHLAQHEVNAKDMVSGGALWELVRISRDCTREDIRNLARKTLSSSPTFRAELRRLRVEY
;
A
#
# COMPACT_ATOMS: atom_id res chain seq x y z
N MET A 1 -3.13 -11.76 34.79
CA MET A 1 -1.70 -12.07 35.02
C MET A 1 -0.87 -11.44 33.90
N LEU A 2 0.15 -10.66 34.24
CA LEU A 2 1.04 -9.99 33.27
C LEU A 2 1.88 -10.99 32.44
N LEU A 3 2.30 -12.10 33.04
CA LEU A 3 3.08 -13.16 32.37
C LEU A 3 2.35 -13.76 31.16
N ARG A 4 1.05 -14.07 31.32
CA ARG A 4 0.22 -14.61 30.22
C ARG A 4 0.15 -13.64 29.02
N ARG A 5 0.03 -12.34 29.28
CA ARG A 5 0.03 -11.32 28.20
C ARG A 5 1.36 -11.23 27.49
N TYR A 6 2.48 -11.38 28.21
CA TYR A 6 3.82 -11.36 27.64
C TYR A 6 4.10 -12.60 26.76
N GLU A 7 3.67 -13.78 27.20
CA GLU A 7 3.74 -15.01 26.41
C GLU A 7 2.91 -14.91 25.14
N ASP A 8 1.66 -14.44 25.25
CA ASP A 8 0.78 -14.21 24.09
C ASP A 8 1.43 -13.28 23.05
N GLU A 9 2.08 -12.21 23.51
CA GLU A 9 2.74 -11.27 22.60
C GLU A 9 3.97 -11.86 21.90
N THR A 10 4.77 -12.64 22.64
CA THR A 10 5.92 -13.35 22.05
C THR A 10 5.47 -14.37 21.00
N VAL A 11 4.42 -15.13 21.28
CA VAL A 11 3.85 -16.11 20.33
C VAL A 11 3.35 -15.40 19.07
N ARG A 12 2.62 -14.29 19.21
CA ARG A 12 2.14 -13.49 18.07
C ARG A 12 3.30 -12.98 17.21
N ARG A 13 4.36 -12.46 17.84
CA ARG A 13 5.55 -11.96 17.13
C ARG A 13 6.24 -13.06 16.34
N VAL A 14 6.46 -14.22 16.95
CA VAL A 14 7.10 -15.37 16.29
C VAL A 14 6.24 -15.89 15.14
N ALA A 15 4.93 -16.02 15.34
CA ALA A 15 4.01 -16.46 14.29
C ALA A 15 3.97 -15.49 13.11
N ALA A 16 3.83 -14.18 13.37
CA ALA A 16 3.85 -13.16 12.32
C ALA A 16 5.21 -13.12 11.60
N GLY A 17 6.32 -13.26 12.33
CA GLY A 17 7.66 -13.32 11.77
C GLY A 17 7.88 -14.54 10.87
N ALA A 18 7.38 -15.71 11.28
CA ALA A 18 7.43 -16.92 10.46
C ALA A 18 6.64 -16.74 9.15
N ILE A 19 5.43 -16.19 9.21
CA ILE A 19 4.63 -15.90 8.01
C ILE A 19 5.34 -14.87 7.13
N ALA A 20 5.93 -13.82 7.71
CA ALA A 20 6.66 -12.80 6.96
C ALA A 20 7.82 -13.41 6.14
N ASN A 21 8.58 -14.30 6.76
CA ASN A 21 9.68 -15.00 6.11
C ASN A 21 9.19 -15.96 5.02
N LEU A 22 8.16 -16.76 5.32
CA LEU A 22 7.58 -17.69 4.34
C LEU A 22 7.02 -16.94 3.13
N ALA A 23 6.35 -15.79 3.36
CA ALA A 23 5.77 -14.96 2.31
C ALA A 23 6.80 -14.32 1.37
N MET A 24 8.11 -14.42 1.64
CA MET A 24 9.14 -13.99 0.69
C MET A 24 9.22 -14.88 -0.55
N ASN A 25 8.67 -16.09 -0.50
CA ASN A 25 8.62 -17.03 -1.62
C ASN A 25 7.20 -17.14 -2.18
N GLU A 26 7.01 -16.86 -3.47
CA GLU A 26 5.70 -16.87 -4.15
C GLU A 26 4.93 -18.18 -3.94
N ALA A 27 5.59 -19.34 -3.99
CA ALA A 27 4.95 -20.65 -3.82
C ALA A 27 4.31 -20.81 -2.42
N ASN A 28 4.92 -20.20 -1.40
CA ASN A 28 4.38 -20.22 -0.04
C ASN A 28 3.23 -19.23 0.14
N GLN A 29 3.16 -18.17 -0.66
CA GLN A 29 2.14 -17.14 -0.49
C GLN A 29 0.74 -17.71 -0.75
N GLU A 30 0.57 -18.55 -1.77
CA GLU A 30 -0.71 -19.23 -2.03
C GLU A 30 -1.10 -20.15 -0.86
N LEU A 31 -0.14 -20.90 -0.31
CA LEU A 31 -0.37 -21.76 0.86
C LEU A 31 -0.76 -20.95 2.10
N ILE A 32 -0.07 -19.83 2.37
CA ILE A 32 -0.40 -18.91 3.47
C ILE A 32 -1.86 -18.44 3.35
N MET A 33 -2.29 -18.07 2.15
CA MET A 33 -3.66 -17.64 1.89
C MET A 33 -4.67 -18.80 2.06
N VAL A 34 -4.33 -20.02 1.66
CA VAL A 34 -5.21 -21.20 1.82
C VAL A 34 -5.37 -21.58 3.29
N HIS A 35 -4.30 -21.47 4.08
CA HIS A 35 -4.30 -21.83 5.50
C HIS A 35 -4.71 -20.68 6.44
N GLY A 36 -5.44 -19.67 5.93
CA GLY A 36 -6.01 -18.61 6.75
C GLY A 36 -4.98 -17.63 7.34
N GLY A 37 -3.82 -17.49 6.71
CA GLY A 37 -2.74 -16.62 7.17
C GLY A 37 -3.16 -15.16 7.33
N ILE A 38 -4.02 -14.62 6.45
CA ILE A 38 -4.55 -13.25 6.60
C ILE A 38 -5.46 -13.14 7.81
N GLY A 39 -6.29 -14.14 8.10
CA GLY A 39 -7.12 -14.16 9.29
C GLY A 39 -6.28 -14.05 10.57
N LEU A 40 -5.21 -14.83 10.66
CA LEU A 40 -4.27 -14.77 11.78
C LEU A 40 -3.56 -13.40 11.86
N LEU A 41 -3.02 -12.92 10.74
CA LEU A 41 -2.33 -11.61 10.69
C LEU A 41 -3.27 -10.46 11.04
N SER A 42 -4.55 -10.51 10.62
CA SER A 42 -5.57 -9.50 10.95
C SER A 42 -5.91 -9.52 12.44
N MET A 43 -6.04 -10.70 13.04
CA MET A 43 -6.25 -10.84 14.48
C MET A 43 -5.06 -10.26 15.26
N ILE A 44 -3.82 -10.58 14.85
CA ILE A 44 -2.63 -10.01 15.49
C ILE A 44 -2.60 -8.50 15.30
N ALA A 45 -2.85 -8.01 14.08
CA ALA A 45 -2.90 -6.59 13.77
C ALA A 45 -3.87 -5.84 14.68
N ALA A 46 -5.03 -6.41 15.02
CA ALA A 46 -6.03 -5.77 15.87
C ALA A 46 -5.67 -5.77 17.37
N ASN A 47 -4.94 -6.79 17.84
CA ASN A 47 -4.75 -7.04 19.27
C ASN A 47 -3.33 -6.75 19.80
N ALA A 48 -2.34 -6.62 18.92
CA ALA A 48 -0.97 -6.32 19.31
C ALA A 48 -0.78 -4.80 19.51
N GLU A 49 0.02 -4.46 20.51
CA GLU A 49 0.49 -3.09 20.77
C GLU A 49 1.99 -2.93 20.49
N ASP A 50 2.75 -4.03 20.55
CA ASP A 50 4.20 -4.04 20.32
C ASP A 50 4.53 -3.67 18.86
N PRO A 51 5.27 -2.57 18.62
CA PRO A 51 5.69 -2.19 17.28
C PRO A 51 6.48 -3.28 16.57
N GLN A 52 7.25 -4.10 17.28
CA GLN A 52 8.01 -5.18 16.66
C GLN A 52 7.09 -6.26 16.08
N THR A 53 6.06 -6.67 16.82
CA THR A 53 5.00 -7.58 16.33
C THR A 53 4.26 -6.96 15.15
N LEU A 54 3.81 -5.71 15.25
CA LEU A 54 3.09 -5.03 14.17
C LEU A 54 3.95 -4.87 12.91
N ARG A 55 5.26 -4.67 13.06
CA ARG A 55 6.22 -4.65 11.96
C ARG A 55 6.28 -5.99 11.23
N MET A 56 6.28 -7.11 11.96
CA MET A 56 6.23 -8.45 11.36
C MET A 56 4.93 -8.66 10.58
N VAL A 57 3.80 -8.25 11.15
CA VAL A 57 2.49 -8.33 10.51
C VAL A 57 2.45 -7.50 9.21
N ALA A 58 2.84 -6.23 9.29
CA ALA A 58 2.89 -5.36 8.12
C ALA A 58 3.87 -5.88 7.06
N GLY A 59 5.02 -6.42 7.49
CA GLY A 59 6.01 -7.04 6.60
C GLY A 59 5.46 -8.26 5.86
N ALA A 60 4.73 -9.14 6.57
CA ALA A 60 4.08 -10.31 5.97
C ALA A 60 3.04 -9.90 4.93
N ILE A 61 2.13 -8.99 5.28
CA ILE A 61 1.08 -8.53 4.35
C ILE A 61 1.72 -7.81 3.15
N ALA A 62 2.73 -6.98 3.36
CA ALA A 62 3.42 -6.29 2.28
C ALA A 62 4.14 -7.23 1.30
N ASN A 63 4.62 -8.39 1.76
CA ASN A 63 5.15 -9.43 0.88
C ASN A 63 4.03 -10.06 0.02
N LEU A 64 2.89 -10.36 0.62
CA LEU A 64 1.72 -10.91 -0.08
C LEU A 64 1.13 -9.91 -1.09
N CYS A 65 1.12 -8.61 -0.78
CA CYS A 65 0.67 -7.54 -1.67
C CYS A 65 1.45 -7.48 -3.00
N GLY A 66 2.66 -8.05 -3.06
CA GLY A 66 3.47 -8.11 -4.27
C GLY A 66 3.09 -9.20 -5.26
N ASN A 67 2.06 -10.00 -4.97
CA ASN A 67 1.59 -11.07 -5.83
C ASN A 67 0.27 -10.70 -6.52
N ASP A 68 0.31 -10.63 -7.85
CA ASP A 68 -0.83 -10.27 -8.70
C ASP A 68 -2.00 -11.26 -8.54
N LYS A 69 -1.71 -12.55 -8.32
CA LYS A 69 -2.73 -13.61 -8.18
C LYS A 69 -3.54 -13.49 -6.89
N LEU A 70 -2.97 -12.82 -5.87
CA LEU A 70 -3.56 -12.78 -4.53
C LEU A 70 -4.37 -11.52 -4.24
N GLN A 71 -4.36 -10.52 -5.12
CA GLN A 71 -4.94 -9.19 -4.86
C GLN A 71 -6.41 -9.25 -4.39
N VAL A 72 -7.25 -10.00 -5.10
CA VAL A 72 -8.67 -10.15 -4.77
C VAL A 72 -8.84 -10.89 -3.44
N LYS A 73 -8.11 -11.99 -3.24
CA LYS A 73 -8.21 -12.79 -2.02
C LYS A 73 -7.71 -12.03 -0.79
N LEU A 74 -6.61 -11.30 -0.92
CA LEU A 74 -6.08 -10.40 0.12
C LEU A 74 -7.11 -9.37 0.56
N ARG A 75 -7.81 -8.76 -0.40
CA ARG A 75 -8.89 -7.81 -0.11
C ARG A 75 -10.07 -8.46 0.60
N LEU A 76 -10.54 -9.60 0.10
CA LEU A 76 -11.69 -10.32 0.64
C LEU A 76 -11.45 -10.78 2.09
N GLU A 77 -10.25 -11.26 2.37
CA GLU A 77 -9.85 -11.69 3.72
C GLU A 77 -9.47 -10.52 4.65
N GLY A 78 -9.56 -9.27 4.17
CA GLY A 78 -9.32 -8.08 4.98
C GLY A 78 -7.85 -7.70 5.16
N GLY A 79 -6.94 -8.24 4.33
CA GLY A 79 -5.51 -7.97 4.40
C GLY A 79 -5.13 -6.49 4.24
N ILE A 80 -5.80 -5.75 3.34
CA ILE A 80 -5.58 -4.29 3.20
C ILE A 80 -6.00 -3.58 4.49
N ARG A 81 -7.16 -3.90 5.04
CA ARG A 81 -7.66 -3.31 6.29
C ARG A 81 -6.74 -3.63 7.47
N ALA A 82 -6.23 -4.86 7.55
CA ALA A 82 -5.25 -5.25 8.56
C ALA A 82 -3.95 -4.45 8.44
N LEU A 83 -3.43 -4.28 7.21
CA LEU A 83 -2.24 -3.47 6.95
C LEU A 83 -2.45 -2.01 7.40
N LEU A 84 -3.54 -1.38 6.97
CA LEU A 84 -3.89 -0.01 7.38
C LEU A 84 -4.11 0.09 8.90
N GLY A 85 -4.68 -0.95 9.53
CA GLY A 85 -4.85 -1.00 10.98
C GLY A 85 -3.54 -0.87 11.76
N THR A 86 -2.42 -1.36 11.22
CA THR A 86 -1.11 -1.26 11.88
C THR A 86 -0.54 0.16 11.95
N VAL A 87 -1.04 1.08 11.12
CA VAL A 87 -0.63 2.50 11.10
C VAL A 87 -0.79 3.17 12.47
N ARG A 88 -1.79 2.75 13.25
CA ARG A 88 -2.15 3.38 14.54
C ARG A 88 -1.01 3.43 15.57
N CYS A 89 0.01 2.57 15.44
CA CYS A 89 1.14 2.58 16.37
C CYS A 89 2.14 3.71 16.09
N GLY A 90 2.08 4.35 14.91
CA GLY A 90 2.95 5.47 14.54
C GLY A 90 4.44 5.12 14.41
N HIS A 91 4.83 3.86 14.57
CA HIS A 91 6.24 3.48 14.58
C HIS A 91 6.82 3.51 13.14
N PRO A 92 7.93 4.24 12.89
CA PRO A 92 8.46 4.44 11.54
C PRO A 92 8.70 3.15 10.75
N ASP A 93 9.25 2.12 11.40
CA ASP A 93 9.48 0.83 10.74
C ASP A 93 8.18 0.12 10.31
N VAL A 94 7.10 0.28 11.08
CA VAL A 94 5.78 -0.27 10.73
C VAL A 94 5.23 0.51 9.54
N LEU A 95 5.26 1.84 9.60
CA LEU A 95 4.80 2.73 8.52
C LEU A 95 5.57 2.47 7.22
N SER A 96 6.87 2.20 7.29
CA SER A 96 7.69 1.82 6.12
C SER A 96 7.21 0.51 5.49
N GLN A 97 6.80 -0.49 6.30
CA GLN A 97 6.23 -1.74 5.77
C GLN A 97 4.83 -1.52 5.17
N VAL A 98 4.00 -0.68 5.80
CA VAL A 98 2.70 -0.27 5.25
C VAL A 98 2.87 0.39 3.89
N ALA A 99 3.75 1.39 3.79
CA ALA A 99 4.04 2.09 2.55
C ALA A 99 4.53 1.10 1.47
N ARG A 100 5.44 0.19 1.81
CA ARG A 100 5.91 -0.87 0.90
C ARG A 100 4.76 -1.76 0.42
N GLY A 101 3.88 -2.20 1.31
CA GLY A 101 2.74 -3.03 0.96
C GLY A 101 1.77 -2.34 0.02
N ILE A 102 1.45 -1.07 0.29
CA ILE A 102 0.60 -0.25 -0.59
C ILE A 102 1.25 -0.06 -1.96
N ALA A 103 2.54 0.25 -2.03
CA ALA A 103 3.25 0.41 -3.30
C ALA A 103 3.26 -0.87 -4.13
N ASN A 104 3.50 -2.02 -3.47
CA ASN A 104 3.45 -3.33 -4.10
C ASN A 104 2.05 -3.61 -4.66
N PHE A 105 1.00 -3.41 -3.86
CA PHE A 105 -0.37 -3.64 -4.27
C PHE A 105 -0.77 -2.74 -5.46
N ALA A 106 -0.48 -1.44 -5.38
CA ALA A 106 -0.76 -0.50 -6.47
C ALA A 106 -0.03 -0.88 -7.78
N LYS A 107 1.22 -1.32 -7.68
CA LYS A 107 1.99 -1.82 -8.83
C LYS A 107 1.34 -3.07 -9.44
N CYS A 108 0.91 -4.01 -8.61
CA CYS A 108 0.24 -5.24 -9.02
C CYS A 108 -1.09 -4.96 -9.72
N GLU A 109 -1.96 -4.15 -9.10
CA GLU A 109 -3.19 -3.70 -9.74
C GLU A 109 -2.91 -3.02 -11.08
N SER A 110 -1.86 -2.19 -11.13
CA SER A 110 -1.53 -1.51 -12.38
C SER A 110 -1.08 -2.44 -13.49
N ARG A 111 -0.35 -3.51 -13.16
CA ARG A 111 0.07 -4.51 -14.15
C ARG A 111 -1.13 -5.29 -14.69
N LEU A 112 -2.01 -5.74 -13.79
CA LEU A 112 -3.22 -6.47 -14.16
C LEU A 112 -4.14 -5.65 -15.06
N ALA A 113 -4.25 -4.35 -14.79
CA ALA A 113 -5.01 -3.43 -15.61
C ALA A 113 -4.40 -3.18 -16.98
N SER A 114 -3.07 -3.03 -17.08
CA SER A 114 -2.38 -2.96 -18.38
C SER A 114 -2.54 -4.22 -19.22
N GLN A 115 -2.81 -5.38 -18.60
CA GLN A 115 -3.11 -6.64 -19.27
C GLN A 115 -4.61 -6.81 -19.59
N GLY A 116 -5.46 -5.81 -19.25
CA GLY A 116 -6.90 -5.88 -19.43
C GLY A 116 -7.63 -6.86 -18.50
N ILE A 117 -6.91 -7.47 -17.53
CA ILE A 117 -7.47 -8.44 -16.57
C ILE A 117 -8.34 -7.72 -15.54
N ARG A 118 -8.00 -6.48 -15.19
CA ARG A 118 -8.70 -5.70 -14.17
C ARG A 118 -8.83 -4.23 -14.55
N ASN A 119 -10.03 -3.75 -14.84
CA ASN A 119 -10.26 -2.34 -15.23
C ASN A 119 -11.10 -1.54 -14.21
N GLY A 120 -11.34 -2.12 -13.03
CA GLY A 120 -12.13 -1.49 -11.97
C GLY A 120 -11.32 -0.49 -11.14
N ARG A 121 -12.04 0.24 -10.29
CA ARG A 121 -11.47 1.09 -9.23
C ARG A 121 -10.48 0.28 -8.38
N SER A 122 -9.41 0.94 -7.93
CA SER A 122 -8.40 0.31 -7.08
C SER A 122 -9.01 -0.13 -5.74
N LEU A 123 -8.65 -1.35 -5.29
CA LEU A 123 -9.06 -1.86 -3.98
C LEU A 123 -8.47 -1.05 -2.83
N LEU A 124 -7.30 -0.44 -3.03
CA LEU A 124 -6.70 0.45 -2.04
C LEU A 124 -7.60 1.67 -1.81
N ILE A 125 -8.13 2.25 -2.89
CA ILE A 125 -9.05 3.39 -2.80
C ILE A 125 -10.38 2.95 -2.19
N GLU A 126 -10.90 1.78 -2.58
CA GLU A 126 -12.13 1.21 -2.01
C GLU A 126 -12.03 0.91 -0.51
N ASP A 127 -10.85 0.50 -0.02
CA ASP A 127 -10.59 0.29 1.40
C ASP A 127 -10.13 1.55 2.16
N GLY A 128 -10.20 2.72 1.53
CA GLY A 128 -9.92 4.00 2.19
C GLY A 128 -8.43 4.24 2.46
N ALA A 129 -7.53 3.64 1.70
CA ALA A 129 -6.09 3.89 1.82
C ALA A 129 -5.70 5.28 1.29
N LEU A 130 -6.47 5.86 0.36
CA LEU A 130 -6.09 7.08 -0.36
C LEU A 130 -5.76 8.28 0.55
N PRO A 131 -6.54 8.60 1.61
CA PRO A 131 -6.18 9.70 2.52
C PRO A 131 -4.83 9.49 3.20
N TRP A 132 -4.52 8.25 3.62
CA TRP A 132 -3.24 7.93 4.23
C TRP A 132 -2.09 8.03 3.22
N ILE A 133 -2.30 7.56 1.99
CA ILE A 133 -1.34 7.69 0.90
C ILE A 133 -1.02 9.17 0.64
N VAL A 134 -2.03 10.03 0.50
CA VAL A 134 -1.82 11.46 0.25
C VAL A 134 -1.08 12.12 1.42
N HIS A 135 -1.47 11.81 2.66
CA HIS A 135 -0.82 12.37 3.85
C HIS A 135 0.67 12.04 3.94
N ASN A 136 1.08 10.83 3.51
CA ASN A 136 2.47 10.36 3.60
C ASN A 136 3.26 10.57 2.30
N ALA A 137 2.69 11.27 1.31
CA ALA A 137 3.33 11.47 0.01
C ALA A 137 4.57 12.36 0.10
N ASN A 138 4.63 13.27 1.06
CA ASN A 138 5.78 14.13 1.34
C ASN A 138 6.38 13.85 2.73
N ASP A 139 6.36 12.58 3.17
CA ASP A 139 6.93 12.15 4.45
C ASP A 139 8.44 12.46 4.51
N GLU A 140 8.98 12.85 5.65
CA GLU A 140 10.41 13.15 5.81
C GLU A 140 11.29 11.90 5.65
N ALA A 141 10.79 10.73 6.10
CA ALA A 141 11.47 9.47 5.99
C ALA A 141 11.49 8.99 4.53
N ALA A 142 12.70 8.98 3.95
CA ALA A 142 12.92 8.62 2.55
C ALA A 142 12.30 7.27 2.14
N PRO A 143 12.31 6.19 2.96
CA PRO A 143 11.67 4.92 2.60
C PRO A 143 10.15 5.03 2.43
N ILE A 144 9.46 5.73 3.34
CA ILE A 144 8.01 5.92 3.29
C ILE A 144 7.66 6.75 2.06
N ARG A 145 8.27 7.94 1.94
CA ARG A 145 8.07 8.85 0.82
C ARG A 145 8.22 8.14 -0.52
N ARG A 146 9.34 7.43 -0.73
CA ARG A 146 9.61 6.71 -2.00
C ARG A 146 8.51 5.71 -2.35
N HIS A 147 8.06 4.91 -1.38
CA HIS A 147 7.03 3.92 -1.64
C HIS A 147 5.68 4.58 -1.97
N ILE A 148 5.35 5.66 -1.28
CA ILE A 148 4.09 6.38 -1.50
C ILE A 148 4.07 7.13 -2.82
N GLU A 149 5.17 7.78 -3.21
CA GLU A 149 5.29 8.41 -4.52
C GLU A 149 5.08 7.37 -5.65
N LEU A 150 5.68 6.18 -5.51
CA LEU A 150 5.47 5.09 -6.46
C LEU A 150 4.01 4.58 -6.47
N ALA A 151 3.39 4.45 -5.30
CA ALA A 151 1.99 4.04 -5.18
C ALA A 151 1.06 5.03 -5.88
N LEU A 152 1.25 6.33 -5.66
CA LEU A 152 0.49 7.40 -6.31
C LEU A 152 0.62 7.32 -7.83
N CYS A 153 1.84 7.20 -8.34
CA CYS A 153 2.07 7.05 -9.77
C CYS A 153 1.34 5.82 -10.35
N HIS A 154 1.38 4.68 -9.66
CA HIS A 154 0.71 3.46 -10.13
C HIS A 154 -0.81 3.54 -10.09
N LEU A 155 -1.38 4.11 -9.02
CA LEU A 155 -2.82 4.35 -8.93
C LEU A 155 -3.31 5.28 -10.04
N ALA A 156 -2.54 6.33 -10.32
CA ALA A 156 -2.86 7.37 -11.28
C ALA A 156 -2.78 6.91 -12.75
N GLN A 157 -2.06 5.82 -13.04
CA GLN A 157 -2.03 5.24 -14.40
C GLN A 157 -3.41 4.73 -14.85
N HIS A 158 -4.35 4.52 -13.93
CA HIS A 158 -5.70 4.05 -14.23
C HIS A 158 -6.68 5.20 -14.21
N GLU A 159 -7.25 5.50 -15.39
CA GLU A 159 -8.16 6.63 -15.54
C GLU A 159 -9.40 6.53 -14.64
N VAL A 160 -9.85 5.31 -14.33
CA VAL A 160 -10.97 5.07 -13.40
C VAL A 160 -10.71 5.62 -11.99
N ASN A 161 -9.45 5.71 -11.55
CA ASN A 161 -9.08 6.25 -10.25
C ASN A 161 -8.97 7.79 -10.27
N ALA A 162 -8.90 8.43 -11.44
CA ALA A 162 -8.49 9.82 -11.55
C ALA A 162 -9.41 10.79 -10.78
N LYS A 163 -10.73 10.55 -10.80
CA LYS A 163 -11.70 11.38 -10.07
C LYS A 163 -11.54 11.29 -8.56
N ASP A 164 -11.32 10.08 -8.03
CA ASP A 164 -11.04 9.87 -6.60
C ASP A 164 -9.74 10.56 -6.21
N MET A 165 -8.71 10.43 -7.04
CA MET A 165 -7.40 11.04 -6.80
C MET A 165 -7.44 12.56 -6.83
N VAL A 166 -8.19 13.18 -7.74
CA VAL A 166 -8.43 14.63 -7.73
C VAL A 166 -9.14 15.04 -6.45
N SER A 167 -10.25 14.37 -6.12
CA SER A 167 -11.09 14.72 -4.97
C SER A 167 -10.37 14.50 -3.64
N GLY A 168 -9.48 13.50 -3.58
CA GLY A 168 -8.66 13.17 -2.40
C GLY A 168 -7.37 13.98 -2.28
N GLY A 169 -7.11 14.95 -3.17
CA GLY A 169 -5.91 15.81 -3.12
C GLY A 169 -4.64 15.18 -3.71
N ALA A 170 -4.71 13.94 -4.20
CA ALA A 170 -3.56 13.24 -4.77
C ALA A 170 -3.02 13.88 -6.06
N LEU A 171 -3.83 14.66 -6.79
CA LEU A 171 -3.36 15.42 -7.96
C LEU A 171 -2.20 16.37 -7.60
N TRP A 172 -2.29 17.04 -6.45
CA TRP A 172 -1.26 17.99 -6.00
C TRP A 172 0.06 17.27 -5.69
N GLU A 173 -0.02 16.12 -5.04
CA GLU A 173 1.15 15.29 -4.79
C GLU A 173 1.76 14.75 -6.09
N LEU A 174 0.95 14.37 -7.08
CA LEU A 174 1.49 13.99 -8.40
C LEU A 174 2.23 15.14 -9.09
N VAL A 175 1.73 16.37 -9.00
CA VAL A 175 2.42 17.57 -9.53
C VAL A 175 3.70 17.86 -8.76
N ARG A 176 3.70 17.71 -7.43
CA ARG A 176 4.93 17.82 -6.62
C ARG A 176 5.94 16.77 -7.06
N ILE A 177 5.52 15.51 -7.21
CA ILE A 177 6.39 14.40 -7.63
C ILE A 177 6.97 14.65 -9.03
N SER A 178 6.20 15.19 -9.97
CA SER A 178 6.66 15.47 -11.35
C SER A 178 7.75 16.55 -11.41
N ARG A 179 7.86 17.39 -10.38
CA ARG A 179 8.82 18.50 -10.29
C ARG A 179 10.00 18.16 -9.38
N ASP A 180 9.70 17.69 -8.17
CA ASP A 180 10.63 17.73 -7.04
C ASP A 180 11.14 16.33 -6.64
N CYS A 181 10.54 15.25 -7.15
CA CYS A 181 10.99 13.91 -6.81
C CYS A 181 12.44 13.70 -7.26
N THR A 182 13.29 13.28 -6.32
CA THR A 182 14.73 13.06 -6.58
C THR A 182 14.99 11.86 -7.50
N ARG A 183 14.08 10.90 -7.52
CA ARG A 183 14.17 9.69 -8.35
C ARG A 183 13.59 9.97 -9.74
N GLU A 184 14.47 9.98 -10.73
CA GLU A 184 14.11 10.31 -12.11
C GLU A 184 13.07 9.37 -12.72
N ASP A 185 13.13 8.06 -12.42
CA ASP A 185 12.16 7.08 -12.88
C ASP A 185 10.74 7.40 -12.38
N ILE A 186 10.60 7.76 -11.10
CA ILE A 186 9.32 8.13 -10.49
C ILE A 186 8.84 9.47 -11.03
N ARG A 187 9.72 10.47 -11.11
CA ARG A 187 9.40 11.81 -11.64
C ARG A 187 8.88 11.73 -13.08
N ASN A 188 9.55 10.95 -13.93
CA ASN A 188 9.14 10.75 -15.33
C ASN A 188 7.82 9.99 -15.42
N LEU A 189 7.59 9.00 -14.55
CA LEU A 189 6.32 8.29 -14.47
C LEU A 189 5.17 9.24 -14.07
N ALA A 190 5.37 10.12 -13.08
CA ALA A 190 4.38 11.12 -12.70
C ALA A 190 4.02 12.06 -13.86
N ARG A 191 5.03 12.62 -14.55
CA ARG A 191 4.82 13.47 -15.75
C ARG A 191 4.02 12.75 -16.82
N LYS A 192 4.41 11.52 -17.15
CA LYS A 192 3.72 10.70 -18.14
C LYS A 192 2.26 10.51 -17.76
N THR A 193 1.98 10.14 -16.51
CA THR A 193 0.62 9.89 -16.03
C THR A 193 -0.25 11.15 -16.06
N LEU A 194 0.27 12.29 -15.61
CA LEU A 194 -0.43 13.58 -15.68
C LEU A 194 -0.76 13.99 -17.12
N SER A 195 0.12 13.66 -18.07
CA SER A 195 -0.09 13.95 -19.49
C SER A 195 -1.05 12.98 -20.19
N SER A 196 -1.10 11.71 -19.75
CA SER A 196 -1.92 10.68 -20.39
C SER A 196 -3.38 10.69 -19.92
N SER A 197 -3.64 11.08 -18.67
CA SER A 197 -5.00 11.13 -18.13
C SER A 197 -5.79 12.35 -18.66
N PRO A 198 -6.91 12.17 -19.37
CA PRO A 198 -7.78 13.28 -19.72
C PRO A 198 -8.37 13.98 -18.49
N THR A 199 -8.71 13.25 -17.41
CA THR A 199 -9.23 13.85 -16.18
C THR A 199 -8.20 14.75 -15.49
N PHE A 200 -6.95 14.29 -15.31
CA PHE A 200 -5.91 15.14 -14.71
C PHE A 200 -5.61 16.36 -15.57
N ARG A 201 -5.51 16.22 -16.89
CA ARG A 201 -5.30 17.37 -17.79
C ARG A 201 -6.44 18.38 -17.76
N ALA A 202 -7.69 17.91 -17.69
CA ALA A 202 -8.84 18.81 -17.58
C ALA A 202 -8.77 19.62 -16.28
N GLU A 203 -8.46 18.94 -15.17
CA GLU A 203 -8.37 19.58 -13.86
C GLU A 203 -7.19 20.55 -13.75
N LEU A 204 -6.01 20.18 -14.24
CA LEU A 204 -4.84 21.05 -14.26
C LEU A 204 -5.05 22.31 -15.10
N ARG A 205 -5.72 22.19 -16.26
CA ARG A 205 -6.12 23.36 -17.07
C ARG A 205 -7.11 24.25 -16.33
N ARG A 206 -8.09 23.65 -15.64
CA ARG A 206 -9.07 24.38 -14.82
C ARG A 206 -8.38 25.17 -13.71
N LEU A 207 -7.36 24.59 -13.09
CA LEU A 207 -6.59 25.19 -12.00
C LEU A 207 -5.44 26.10 -12.46
N ARG A 208 -5.12 26.12 -13.76
CA ARG A 208 -3.96 26.83 -14.35
C ARG A 208 -2.62 26.40 -13.73
N VAL A 209 -2.47 25.10 -13.49
CA VAL A 209 -1.28 24.50 -12.88
C VAL A 209 -0.46 23.80 -13.95
N GLU A 210 0.80 24.21 -14.08
CA GLU A 210 1.82 23.51 -14.87
C GLU A 210 2.49 22.42 -14.01
N TYR A 211 3.25 21.49 -14.60
CA TYR A 211 3.85 20.37 -13.86
C TYR A 211 5.07 19.75 -14.55
#